data_AF-A0A822DY05-F1
#
_entry.id   AF-A0A822DY05-F1
#
_cell.length_a   1.000
_cell.length_b   1.000
_cell.length_c   1.000
_cell.angle_alpha   90.00
_cell.angle_beta   90.00
_cell.angle_gamma   90.00
#
_symmetry.space_group_name_H-M   'P 1'
#
loop_
_entity.id
_entity.type
_entity.pdbx_description
1 polymer ?
#
loop_
_entity_poly.entity_id
_entity_poly.type
_entity_poly.pdbx_seq_one_letter_code
_entity_poly.pdbx_strand_id
1 'polypeptide(L)'
;MNRTPSKRCVDIITTSEVLAQRDAEEFARFYQMFSLTVRHNCHESSQTPNYSVDIIYDTVNQFASDLLRTEFYLETKVRGNRSYSAVIVDEVD
;
A
#
# COMPACT_ATOMS: atom_id res chain seq x y z
N MET A 1 -2.17 -29.34 -12.38
CA MET A 1 -1.41 -28.07 -12.40
C MET A 1 -1.59 -27.39 -11.06
N ASN A 2 -0.56 -27.41 -10.20
CA ASN A 2 -0.59 -26.66 -8.95
C ASN A 2 -0.43 -25.18 -9.29
N ARG A 3 -1.50 -24.39 -9.19
CA ARG A 3 -1.41 -22.93 -9.26
C ARG A 3 -0.60 -22.47 -8.05
N THR A 4 0.60 -21.97 -8.28
CA THR A 4 1.29 -21.14 -7.30
C THR A 4 0.35 -20.00 -6.95
N PRO A 5 -0.04 -19.81 -5.67
CA PRO A 5 -0.95 -18.73 -5.32
C PRO A 5 -0.31 -17.40 -5.75
N SER A 6 -1.06 -16.60 -6.50
CA SER A 6 -0.65 -15.24 -6.86
C SER A 6 -0.28 -14.49 -5.59
N LYS A 7 0.84 -13.76 -5.61
CA LYS A 7 1.25 -12.90 -4.50
C LYS A 7 0.09 -11.96 -4.16
N ARG A 8 -0.49 -12.12 -2.96
CA ARG A 8 -1.63 -11.32 -2.50
C ARG A 8 -1.09 -10.08 -1.80
N CYS A 9 -1.40 -8.91 -2.34
CA CYS A 9 -1.01 -7.62 -1.78
C CYS A 9 -2.19 -7.00 -1.01
N VAL A 10 -1.90 -6.39 0.13
CA VAL A 10 -2.90 -5.75 1.00
C VAL A 10 -2.60 -4.26 1.08
N ASP A 11 -3.64 -3.44 0.89
CA ASP A 11 -3.58 -1.99 1.09
C ASP A 11 -4.48 -1.63 2.29
N ILE A 12 -3.91 -1.00 3.32
CA ILE A 12 -4.59 -0.57 4.55
C ILE A 12 -4.70 0.95 4.50
N ILE A 13 -5.93 1.46 4.48
CA ILE A 13 -6.22 2.86 4.24
C ILE A 13 -6.76 3.47 5.53
N THR A 14 -6.11 4.51 6.03
CA THR A 14 -6.50 5.25 7.23
C THR A 14 -6.70 6.74 6.92
N THR A 15 -7.12 7.51 7.91
CA THR A 15 -7.51 8.92 7.76
C THR A 15 -6.34 9.90 7.84
N SER A 16 -5.22 9.50 8.44
CA SER A 16 -4.08 10.39 8.72
C SER A 16 -2.74 9.72 8.42
N GLU A 17 -1.81 10.51 7.88
CA GLU A 17 -0.43 10.10 7.62
C GLU A 17 0.29 9.63 8.88
N VAL A 18 0.00 10.27 10.02
CA VAL A 18 0.59 9.92 11.32
C VAL A 18 0.18 8.51 11.74
N LEU A 19 -1.10 8.15 11.53
CA LEU A 19 -1.61 6.81 11.86
C LEU A 19 -1.01 5.77 10.92
N ALA A 20 -1.00 6.04 9.61
CA ALA A 20 -0.42 5.15 8.62
C ALA A 20 1.06 4.86 8.88
N GLN A 21 1.85 5.88 9.20
CA GLN A 21 3.26 5.71 9.52
C GLN A 21 3.45 4.94 10.83
N ARG A 22 2.76 5.37 11.91
CA ARG A 22 2.84 4.71 13.22
C ARG A 22 2.53 3.22 13.11
N ASP A 23 1.43 2.87 12.46
CA ASP A 23 0.95 1.49 12.43
C ASP A 23 1.82 0.61 11.53
N ALA A 24 2.31 1.15 10.41
CA ALA A 24 3.29 0.44 9.57
C ALA A 24 4.58 0.12 10.33
N GLU A 25 5.07 1.05 11.16
CA GLU A 25 6.27 0.88 11.98
C GLU A 25 6.03 -0.07 13.16
N GLU A 26 4.91 0.09 13.88
CA GLU A 26 4.54 -0.72 15.03
C GLU A 26 4.37 -2.20 14.66
N PHE A 27 3.68 -2.49 13.55
CA PHE A 27 3.43 -3.85 13.09
C PHE A 27 4.55 -4.43 12.21
N ALA A 28 5.60 -3.67 11.88
CA ALA A 28 6.68 -4.13 11.01
C ALA A 28 7.33 -5.43 11.49
N ARG A 29 7.61 -5.54 12.79
CA ARG A 29 8.19 -6.74 13.39
C ARG A 29 7.25 -7.93 13.31
N PHE A 30 5.96 -7.71 13.52
CA PHE A 30 4.95 -8.75 13.43
C PHE A 30 4.85 -9.31 12.01
N TYR A 31 4.76 -8.45 10.99
CA TYR A 31 4.74 -8.91 9.59
C TYR A 31 6.03 -9.62 9.18
N GLN A 32 7.18 -9.15 9.66
CA GLN A 32 8.47 -9.80 9.40
C GLN A 32 8.53 -11.24 9.94
N MET A 33 7.85 -11.56 11.06
CA MET A 33 7.77 -12.95 11.56
C MET A 33 7.14 -13.91 10.55
N PHE A 34 6.32 -13.41 9.63
CA PHE A 34 5.70 -14.17 8.55
C PHE A 34 6.40 -13.97 7.19
N SER A 35 7.59 -13.36 7.19
CA SER A 35 8.35 -13.01 5.97
C SER A 35 7.57 -12.08 5.02
N LEU A 36 6.73 -11.20 5.58
CA LEU A 36 6.00 -10.18 4.84
C LEU A 36 6.70 -8.82 4.99
N THR A 37 6.65 -8.04 3.92
CA THR A 37 7.18 -6.68 3.86
C THR A 37 6.06 -5.65 4.01
N VAL A 38 6.30 -4.62 4.82
CA VAL A 38 5.37 -3.51 5.04
C VAL A 38 6.04 -2.16 4.81
N ARG A 39 5.31 -1.20 4.24
CA ARG A 39 5.68 0.23 4.16
C ARG A 39 4.44 1.11 4.34
N HIS A 40 4.66 2.40 4.56
CA HIS A 40 3.65 3.42 4.31
C HIS A 40 4.03 4.24 3.08
N ASN A 41 3.05 4.83 2.40
CA ASN A 41 3.29 5.76 1.28
C ASN A 41 3.07 7.23 1.66
N CYS A 42 2.91 7.53 2.94
CA CYS A 42 2.82 8.90 3.44
C CYS A 42 4.20 9.57 3.30
N HIS A 43 4.38 10.29 2.19
CA HIS A 43 5.61 11.00 1.88
C HIS A 43 5.30 12.40 1.33
N GLU A 44 6.26 13.30 1.48
CA GLU A 44 6.27 14.57 0.75
C GLU A 44 6.22 14.31 -0.77
N SER A 45 5.56 15.22 -1.51
CA SER A 45 5.18 15.09 -2.93
C SER A 45 6.28 14.71 -3.93
N SER A 46 7.55 14.79 -3.53
CA SER A 46 8.72 14.47 -4.34
C SER A 46 9.15 13.00 -4.28
N GLN A 47 8.64 12.21 -3.33
CA GLN A 47 9.04 10.80 -3.20
C GLN A 47 8.18 9.90 -4.08
N THR A 48 8.83 8.91 -4.70
CA THR A 48 8.11 7.88 -5.46
C THR A 48 7.57 6.84 -4.47
N PRO A 49 6.25 6.59 -4.45
CA PRO A 49 5.65 5.61 -3.55
C PRO A 49 6.14 4.20 -3.88
N ASN A 50 6.26 3.36 -2.86
CA ASN A 50 6.85 2.03 -3.00
C ASN A 50 5.78 0.93 -2.96
N TYR A 51 5.27 0.60 -4.13
CA TYR A 51 4.26 -0.44 -4.31
C TYR A 51 4.81 -1.88 -4.36
N SER A 52 6.13 -2.09 -4.15
CA SER A 52 6.79 -3.40 -4.29
C SER A 52 6.76 -4.30 -3.04
N VAL A 53 6.05 -3.89 -1.99
CA VAL A 53 5.93 -4.63 -0.71
C VAL A 53 4.65 -5.46 -0.62
N ASP A 54 4.49 -6.27 0.42
CA ASP A 54 3.29 -7.10 0.60
C ASP A 54 2.11 -6.30 1.16
N ILE A 55 2.40 -5.42 2.12
CA ILE A 55 1.41 -4.62 2.87
C ILE A 55 1.78 -3.15 2.75
N ILE A 56 0.80 -2.30 2.47
CA ILE A 56 0.97 -0.84 2.43
C ILE A 56 -0.03 -0.19 3.35
N TYR A 57 0.45 0.71 4.20
CA TYR A 57 -0.38 1.69 4.90
C TYR A 57 -0.42 2.99 4.10
N ASP A 58 -1.61 3.53 3.90
CA ASP A 58 -1.78 4.75 3.11
C ASP A 58 -2.90 5.62 3.68
N THR A 59 -2.98 6.85 3.18
CA THR A 59 -4.16 7.70 3.40
C THR A 59 -5.13 7.58 2.24
N VAL A 60 -6.39 7.91 2.49
CA VAL A 60 -7.42 7.95 1.44
C VAL A 60 -6.97 8.82 0.25
N ASN A 61 -6.43 10.01 0.54
CA ASN A 61 -6.02 10.98 -0.48
C ASN A 61 -4.85 10.48 -1.33
N GLN A 62 -3.83 9.92 -0.68
CA GLN A 62 -2.63 9.45 -1.38
C GLN A 62 -2.94 8.20 -2.21
N PHE A 63 -3.69 7.25 -1.66
CA PHE A 63 -4.14 6.06 -2.39
C PHE A 63 -4.98 6.43 -3.61
N ALA A 64 -5.94 7.36 -3.48
CA ALA A 64 -6.77 7.82 -4.60
C ALA A 64 -5.93 8.54 -5.67
N SER A 65 -4.99 9.39 -5.25
CA SER A 65 -4.06 10.07 -6.16
C SER A 65 -3.24 9.06 -6.98
N ASP A 66 -2.62 8.08 -6.33
CA ASP A 66 -1.79 7.09 -6.99
C ASP A 66 -2.59 6.09 -7.84
N LEU A 67 -3.83 5.80 -7.46
CA LEU A 67 -4.80 5.07 -8.27
C LEU A 67 -5.09 5.83 -9.57
N LEU A 68 -5.49 7.11 -9.47
CA LEU A 68 -5.78 7.92 -10.65
C LEU A 68 -4.56 8.08 -11.56
N ARG A 69 -3.37 8.28 -10.99
CA ARG A 69 -2.12 8.33 -11.75
C ARG A 69 -1.84 7.02 -12.46
N THR A 70 -2.06 5.88 -11.81
CA THR A 70 -1.82 4.57 -12.42
C THR A 70 -2.78 4.27 -13.57
N GLU A 71 -4.06 4.62 -13.42
CA GLU A 71 -5.09 4.28 -14.41
C GLU A 71 -5.15 5.28 -15.58
N PHE A 72 -4.89 6.56 -15.34
CA PHE A 72 -5.14 7.62 -16.32
C PHE A 72 -3.88 8.30 -16.87
N TYR A 73 -2.71 8.14 -16.25
CA TYR A 73 -1.45 8.73 -16.73
C TYR A 73 -0.54 7.66 -17.35
N LEU A 74 -0.56 7.58 -18.69
CA LEU A 74 0.14 6.56 -19.49
C LEU A 74 1.65 6.47 -19.23
N GLU A 75 2.29 7.60 -18.88
CA GLU A 75 3.74 7.67 -18.67
C GLU A 75 4.17 7.22 -17.26
N THR A 76 3.25 7.21 -16.28
CA THR A 76 3.57 6.91 -14.87
C THR A 76 2.67 5.84 -14.29
N LYS A 77 3.05 4.57 -14.43
CA LYS A 77 2.44 3.47 -13.68
C LYS A 77 2.96 3.42 -12.25
N VAL A 78 2.44 4.30 -11.40
CA VAL A 78 2.88 4.47 -10.02
C VAL A 78 2.83 3.17 -9.23
N ARG A 79 1.74 2.40 -9.36
CA ARG A 79 1.56 1.09 -8.71
C ARG A 79 2.23 -0.08 -9.46
N GLY A 80 2.87 0.17 -10.61
CA GLY A 80 3.49 -0.84 -11.44
C GLY A 80 2.51 -1.95 -11.84
N ASN A 81 2.88 -3.21 -11.55
CA ASN A 81 2.04 -4.40 -11.79
C ASN A 81 1.37 -4.91 -10.50
N ARG A 82 1.32 -4.11 -9.42
CA ARG A 82 0.68 -4.51 -8.16
C ARG A 82 -0.83 -4.64 -8.37
N SER A 83 -1.35 -5.86 -8.26
CA SER A 83 -2.79 -6.13 -8.35
C SER A 83 -3.53 -5.76 -7.06
N TYR A 84 -4.74 -5.22 -7.18
CA TYR A 84 -5.67 -5.05 -6.05
C TYR A 84 -6.14 -6.43 -5.57
N SER A 85 -5.66 -6.88 -4.41
CA SER A 85 -6.08 -8.18 -3.84
C SER A 85 -7.04 -7.99 -2.67
N ALA A 86 -6.69 -7.13 -1.71
CA ALA A 86 -7.55 -6.75 -0.61
C ALA A 86 -7.26 -5.31 -0.18
N VAL A 87 -8.32 -4.58 0.17
CA VAL A 87 -8.25 -3.24 0.75
C VAL A 87 -8.97 -3.27 2.09
N ILE A 88 -8.30 -2.81 3.14
CA ILE A 88 -8.88 -2.64 4.48
C ILE A 88 -8.97 -1.15 4.72
N VAL A 89 -10.15 -0.66 5.06
CA VAL A 89 -10.36 0.75 5.40
C VAL A 89 -10.55 0.80 6.92
N ASP A 90 -9.71 1.61 7.56
CA ASP A 90 -9.76 1.91 8.99
C ASP A 90 -10.58 3.20 9.22
N GLU A 91 -11.27 3.30 10.36
CA GLU A 91 -12.15 4.43 10.71
C GLU A 91 -13.18 4.75 9.59
N VAL A 92 -14.07 3.78 9.31
CA VAL A 92 -15.04 3.83 8.17
C VAL A 92 -16.34 4.55 8.52
N ASP A 93 -16.60 4.81 9.80
CA ASP A 93 -17.79 5.50 10.29
C ASP A 93 -17.86 6.97 9.86
#